data_AF-A0A381DZI5-F1
#
_entry.id   AF-A0A381DZI5-F1
#
_cell.length_a   1.000
_cell.length_b   1.000
_cell.length_c   1.000
_cell.angle_alpha   90.00
_cell.angle_beta   90.00
_cell.angle_gamma   90.00
#
_symmetry.space_group_name_H-M   'P 1'
#
loop_
_entity.id
_entity.type
_entity.pdbx_description
1 polymer ?
#
loop_
_entity_poly.entity_id
_entity_poly.type
_entity_poly.pdbx_seq_one_letter_code
_entity_poly.pdbx_strand_id
1 'polypeptide(L)'
;MSHLGELGLCMVHITAQNYPTEKQSLIHIIDREADSVYHLREWDAAGHPFLVRMRGYSGVTRDGKTYKAQELEREPNYSFYKNVYYQGKQVAETEVVLTRESNAKRAKGGIPR
;
A
#
# COMPACT_ATOMS: atom_id res chain seq x y z
N MET A 1 0.66 -2.40 21.82
CA MET A 1 0.08 -2.59 20.48
C MET A 1 0.36 -1.33 19.68
N SER A 2 0.89 -1.40 18.46
CA SER A 2 1.09 -0.21 17.62
C SER A 2 -0.26 0.25 17.05
N HIS A 3 -0.40 1.54 16.76
CA HIS A 3 -1.59 2.08 16.07
C HIS A 3 -1.86 1.36 14.74
N LEU A 4 -0.81 1.05 13.97
CA LEU A 4 -0.95 0.26 12.73
C LEU A 4 -1.33 -1.21 12.96
N GLY A 5 -1.03 -1.77 14.13
CA GLY A 5 -1.49 -3.11 14.51
C GLY A 5 -2.98 -3.14 14.80
N GLU A 6 -3.51 -2.08 15.43
CA GLU A 6 -4.94 -1.89 15.62
C GLU A 6 -5.67 -1.75 14.27
N LEU A 7 -5.10 -1.03 13.30
CA LEU A 7 -5.67 -0.96 11.95
C LEU A 7 -5.83 -2.33 11.29
N GLY A 8 -4.84 -3.22 11.45
CA GLY A 8 -4.94 -4.60 10.96
C GLY A 8 -6.13 -5.35 11.60
N LEU A 9 -6.34 -5.21 12.91
CA LEU A 9 -7.49 -5.80 13.59
C LEU A 9 -8.82 -5.21 13.08
N CYS A 10 -8.87 -3.91 12.81
CA CYS A 10 -10.03 -3.26 12.21
C CYS A 10 -10.33 -3.80 10.80
N MET A 11 -9.31 -4.04 9.96
CA MET A 11 -9.51 -4.64 8.63
C MET A 11 -10.14 -6.03 8.73
N VAL A 12 -9.65 -6.86 9.65
CA VAL A 12 -10.21 -8.20 9.93
C VAL A 12 -11.66 -8.08 10.42
N HIS A 13 -11.93 -7.17 11.35
CA HIS A 13 -13.28 -6.97 11.89
C HIS A 13 -14.27 -6.54 10.81
N ILE A 14 -13.91 -5.59 9.95
CA ILE A 14 -14.75 -5.12 8.84
C ILE A 14 -14.96 -6.23 7.81
N THR A 15 -13.91 -7.00 7.49
CA THR A 15 -14.02 -8.15 6.57
C THR A 15 -15.02 -9.18 7.09
N ALA A 16 -15.01 -9.45 8.39
CA ALA A 16 -15.94 -10.37 9.03
C ALA A 16 -17.40 -9.91 8.99
N GLN A 17 -17.67 -8.62 8.73
CA GLN A 17 -19.04 -8.13 8.54
C GLN A 17 -19.64 -8.51 7.18
N ASN A 18 -18.85 -9.10 6.28
CA ASN A 18 -19.28 -9.59 4.97
C ASN A 18 -20.01 -8.53 4.11
N TYR A 19 -19.53 -7.27 4.18
CA TYR A 19 -19.99 -6.18 3.31
C TYR A 19 -19.73 -6.38 1.80
N PRO A 20 -18.65 -7.05 1.35
CA PRO A 20 -18.44 -7.30 -0.07
C PRO A 20 -19.62 -8.05 -0.70
N THR A 21 -19.93 -7.70 -1.94
CA THR A 21 -20.90 -8.45 -2.77
C THR A 21 -20.19 -8.97 -4.01
N GLU A 22 -20.83 -9.84 -4.79
CA GLU A 22 -20.28 -10.31 -6.08
C GLU A 22 -19.88 -9.17 -7.03
N LYS A 23 -20.50 -7.98 -6.89
CA LYS A 23 -20.26 -6.82 -7.75
C LYS A 23 -19.39 -5.73 -7.10
N GLN A 24 -19.07 -5.86 -5.81
CA GLN A 24 -18.39 -4.79 -5.07
C GLN A 24 -17.36 -5.37 -4.10
N SER A 25 -16.10 -5.09 -4.39
CA SER A 25 -14.97 -5.40 -3.52
C SER A 25 -14.86 -4.37 -2.39
N LEU A 26 -14.47 -4.83 -1.20
CA LEU A 26 -14.04 -3.96 -0.11
C LEU A 26 -12.58 -3.56 -0.32
N ILE A 27 -12.31 -2.25 -0.30
CA ILE A 27 -10.96 -1.69 -0.40
C ILE A 27 -10.76 -0.74 0.77
N HIS A 28 -9.67 -0.91 1.52
CA HIS A 28 -9.31 -0.04 2.63
C HIS A 28 -8.51 1.18 2.15
N ILE A 29 -9.04 2.39 2.30
CA ILE A 29 -8.31 3.63 1.98
C ILE A 29 -7.63 4.15 3.24
N ILE A 30 -6.30 4.33 3.19
CA ILE A 30 -5.47 4.66 4.35
C ILE A 30 -4.66 5.92 4.03
N ASP A 31 -4.89 7.01 4.78
CA ASP A 31 -4.13 8.25 4.60
C ASP A 31 -2.81 8.24 5.40
N ARG A 32 -1.71 8.71 4.76
CA ARG A 32 -0.35 9.09 5.22
C ARG A 32 0.41 8.27 6.28
N GLU A 33 -0.24 7.40 7.04
CA GLU A 33 0.29 6.84 8.29
C GLU A 33 0.92 5.45 8.11
N ALA A 34 0.68 4.80 6.97
CA ALA A 34 1.22 3.48 6.68
C ALA A 34 2.53 3.51 5.88
N ASP A 35 3.51 4.36 6.26
CA ASP A 35 4.86 4.23 5.69
C ASP A 35 5.63 3.02 6.28
N SER A 36 4.93 2.16 7.04
CA SER A 36 5.43 0.88 7.50
C SER A 36 5.22 -0.19 6.44
N VAL A 37 6.25 -0.40 5.61
CA VAL A 37 6.27 -1.51 4.62
C VAL A 37 5.98 -2.86 5.26
N TYR A 38 6.34 -3.03 6.53
CA TYR A 38 6.01 -4.22 7.29
C TYR A 38 4.50 -4.49 7.32
N HIS A 39 3.71 -3.50 7.77
CA HIS A 39 2.26 -3.66 7.85
C HIS A 39 1.61 -3.74 6.46
N LEU A 40 2.12 -2.99 5.47
CA LEU A 40 1.64 -3.12 4.09
C LEU A 40 1.80 -4.55 3.57
N ARG A 41 2.95 -5.19 3.84
CA ARG A 41 3.20 -6.59 3.48
C ARG A 41 2.35 -7.56 4.28
N GLU A 42 2.13 -7.31 5.57
CA GLU A 42 1.24 -8.14 6.39
C GLU A 42 -0.21 -8.09 5.89
N TRP A 43 -0.72 -6.90 5.55
CA TRP A 43 -2.08 -6.73 5.04
C TRP A 43 -2.25 -7.36 3.66
N ASP A 44 -1.25 -7.23 2.79
CA ASP A 44 -1.23 -7.87 1.47
C ASP A 44 -1.21 -9.40 1.59
N ALA A 45 -0.32 -9.94 2.44
CA ALA A 45 -0.26 -11.37 2.73
C ALA A 45 -1.53 -11.93 3.38
N ALA A 46 -2.26 -11.10 4.14
CA ALA A 46 -3.56 -11.44 4.71
C ALA A 46 -4.72 -11.30 3.70
N GLY A 47 -4.46 -10.86 2.46
CA GLY A 47 -5.45 -10.72 1.42
C GLY A 47 -6.38 -9.52 1.58
N HIS A 48 -5.95 -8.48 2.29
CA HIS A 48 -6.71 -7.24 2.44
C HIS A 48 -6.33 -6.24 1.32
N PRO A 49 -7.23 -5.91 0.37
CA PRO A 49 -6.96 -4.87 -0.61
C PRO A 49 -6.95 -3.48 0.04
N PHE A 50 -5.92 -2.69 -0.22
CA PHE A 50 -5.82 -1.33 0.32
C PHE A 50 -5.25 -0.33 -0.69
N LEU A 51 -5.60 0.94 -0.50
CA LEU A 51 -5.03 2.09 -1.19
C LEU A 51 -4.34 3.00 -0.18
N VAL A 52 -3.07 3.30 -0.44
CA VAL A 52 -2.26 4.21 0.40
C VAL A 52 -1.81 5.41 -0.40
N ARG A 53 -1.79 6.58 0.24
CA ARG A 53 -1.10 7.75 -0.31
C ARG A 53 0.41 7.63 -0.06
N MET A 54 1.16 7.30 -1.10
CA MET A 54 2.61 7.18 -1.04
C MET A 54 3.32 8.53 -1.18
N ARG A 55 4.47 8.70 -0.53
CA ARG A 55 5.34 9.86 -0.76
C ARG A 55 6.11 9.68 -2.08
N GLY A 56 6.21 10.74 -2.89
CA GLY A 56 6.88 10.67 -4.20
C GLY A 56 8.34 10.20 -4.17
N TYR A 57 9.06 10.39 -3.07
CA TYR A 57 10.45 9.94 -2.92
C TYR A 57 10.60 8.46 -2.48
N SER A 58 9.50 7.74 -2.28
CA SER A 58 9.53 6.33 -1.86
C SER A 58 10.14 5.46 -2.96
N GLY A 59 11.06 4.57 -2.59
CA GLY A 59 11.68 3.63 -3.52
C GLY A 59 10.73 2.49 -3.90
N VAL A 60 10.59 2.26 -5.19
CA VAL A 60 9.76 1.21 -5.80
C VAL A 60 10.55 0.53 -6.92
N THR A 61 10.25 -0.73 -7.21
CA THR A 61 10.89 -1.47 -8.29
C THR A 61 9.87 -1.85 -9.34
N ARG A 62 10.25 -1.70 -10.60
CA ARG A 62 9.46 -2.09 -11.76
C ARG A 62 10.42 -2.67 -12.80
N ASP A 63 10.09 -3.82 -13.38
CA ASP A 63 10.90 -4.50 -14.40
C ASP A 63 12.39 -4.67 -14.00
N GLY A 64 12.62 -4.98 -12.72
CA GLY A 64 13.96 -5.16 -12.16
C GLY A 64 14.77 -3.87 -11.93
N LYS A 65 14.21 -2.69 -12.22
CA LYS A 65 14.83 -1.38 -11.99
C LYS A 65 14.17 -0.67 -10.81
N THR A 66 14.97 0.01 -10.00
CA THR A 66 14.48 0.80 -8.88
C THR A 66 14.30 2.26 -9.27
N TYR A 67 13.16 2.83 -8.91
CA TYR A 67 12.76 4.21 -9.14
C TYR A 67 12.28 4.84 -7.82
N LYS A 68 12.29 6.18 -7.75
CA LYS A 68 11.41 6.89 -6.81
C LYS A 68 10.01 6.93 -7.42
N ALA A 69 8.97 6.83 -6.60
CA ALA A 69 7.58 6.83 -7.07
C ALA A 69 7.24 8.02 -7.99
N GLN A 70 7.77 9.21 -7.72
CA GLN A 70 7.59 10.41 -8.55
C GLN A 70 8.31 10.34 -9.90
N GLU A 71 9.35 9.52 -10.03
CA GLU A 71 10.09 9.36 -11.28
C GLU A 71 9.29 8.49 -12.26
N LEU A 72 8.41 7.63 -11.74
CA LEU A 72 7.56 6.81 -12.59
C LEU A 72 6.71 7.66 -13.53
N GLU A 73 6.22 8.85 -13.14
CA GLU A 73 5.36 9.70 -14.01
C GLU A 73 5.96 9.93 -15.41
N ARG A 74 7.28 9.85 -15.55
CA ARG A 74 8.01 10.02 -16.82
C ARG A 74 8.20 8.73 -17.61
N GLU A 75 8.01 7.57 -17.00
CA GLU A 75 8.16 6.27 -17.62
C GLU A 75 6.93 5.93 -18.48
N PRO A 76 7.10 5.17 -19.57
CA PRO A 76 5.97 4.71 -20.37
C PRO A 76 5.22 3.55 -19.68
N ASN A 77 4.28 2.93 -20.42
CA ASN A 77 3.56 1.72 -20.03
C ASN A 77 2.62 1.90 -18.83
N TYR A 78 1.72 2.88 -18.95
CA TYR A 78 0.62 3.09 -18.03
C TYR A 78 -0.69 2.54 -18.58
N SER A 79 -1.54 2.06 -17.69
CA SER A 79 -2.96 1.83 -17.99
C SER A 79 -3.74 3.06 -17.54
N PHE A 80 -4.42 3.73 -18.47
CA PHE A 80 -5.29 4.86 -18.12
C PHE A 80 -6.65 4.35 -17.64
N TYR A 81 -7.06 4.77 -16.44
CA TYR A 81 -8.36 4.40 -15.91
C TYR A 81 -9.42 5.43 -16.28
N LYS A 82 -10.21 5.11 -17.32
CA LYS A 82 -11.27 5.98 -17.87
C LYS A 82 -10.73 7.40 -18.18
N ASN A 83 -11.63 8.35 -18.43
CA ASN A 83 -11.30 9.76 -18.58
C ASN A 83 -11.43 10.48 -17.24
N VAL A 84 -10.63 10.05 -16.24
CA VAL A 84 -10.58 10.69 -14.93
C VAL A 84 -9.40 11.66 -14.90
N TYR A 85 -9.69 12.92 -14.56
CA TYR A 85 -8.69 13.98 -14.42
C TYR A 85 -8.62 14.46 -12.97
N TYR A 86 -7.40 14.59 -12.46
CA TYR A 86 -7.11 15.13 -11.14
C TYR A 86 -6.12 16.29 -11.29
N GLN A 87 -6.50 17.48 -10.84
CA GLN A 87 -5.68 18.70 -10.96
C GLN A 87 -5.14 18.94 -12.38
N GLY A 88 -5.98 18.69 -13.39
CA GLY A 88 -5.61 18.86 -14.80
C GLY A 88 -4.73 17.75 -15.39
N LYS A 89 -4.38 16.71 -14.63
CA LYS A 89 -3.65 15.53 -15.10
C LYS A 89 -4.56 14.32 -15.21
N GLN A 90 -4.36 13.49 -16.23
CA GLN A 90 -5.11 12.23 -16.37
C GLN A 90 -4.60 11.19 -15.36
N VAL A 91 -5.52 10.43 -14.76
CA VAL A 91 -5.18 9.36 -13.81
C VAL A 91 -4.82 8.08 -14.56
N ALA A 92 -3.72 7.45 -14.14
CA ALA A 92 -3.25 6.18 -14.67
C ALA A 92 -2.69 5.28 -13.56
N GLU A 93 -2.57 4.00 -13.87
CA GLU A 93 -2.06 2.96 -12.98
C GLU A 93 -0.91 2.19 -13.63
N THR A 94 -0.02 1.67 -12.78
CA THR A 94 1.06 0.75 -13.16
C THR A 94 1.37 -0.18 -11.99
N GLU A 95 1.83 -1.38 -12.29
CA GLU A 95 2.31 -2.32 -11.29
C GLU A 95 3.74 -1.95 -10.84
N VAL A 96 3.97 -2.01 -9.52
CA VAL A 96 5.26 -1.73 -8.89
C VAL A 96 5.43 -2.60 -7.65
N VAL A 97 6.67 -2.88 -7.27
CA VAL A 97 7.03 -3.62 -6.06
C VAL A 97 7.69 -2.68 -5.05
N LEU A 98 7.20 -2.70 -3.80
CA LEU A 98 7.83 -1.97 -2.70
C LEU A 98 9.04 -2.74 -2.14
N THR A 99 10.24 -2.37 -2.59
CA THR A 99 11.48 -3.10 -2.27
C THR A 99 12.24 -2.58 -1.05
N ARG A 100 11.93 -1.38 -0.54
CA ARG A 100 12.64 -0.87 0.64
C ARG A 100 12.46 -1.81 1.85
N GLU A 101 13.49 -1.92 2.67
CA GLU A 101 13.41 -2.68 3.90
C GLU A 101 12.39 -2.05 4.87
N SER A 102 11.68 -2.89 5.60
CA SER A 102 10.91 -2.41 6.72
C SER A 102 11.85 -2.06 7.87
N ASN A 103 11.81 -0.83 8.36
CA ASN A 103 12.48 -0.47 9.62
C ASN A 103 11.86 -1.28 10.76
N ALA A 104 12.53 -2.34 11.20
CA ALA A 104 12.13 -3.16 12.32
C ALA A 104 12.37 -2.41 13.64
N LYS A 105 11.61 -1.35 13.91
CA LYS A 105 11.51 -0.80 15.27
C LYS A 105 10.56 -1.67 16.11
N ARG A 106 10.90 -2.94 16.29
CA ARG A 106 10.50 -3.71 17.49
C ARG A 106 11.73 -3.78 18.40
N ALA A 107 12.02 -2.67 19.08
CA ALA A 107 13.03 -2.68 20.13
C ALA A 107 12.42 -3.23 21.43
N LYS A 108 12.91 -4.40 21.83
CA LYS A 108 13.07 -4.91 23.21
C LYS A 108 11.83 -5.34 24.01
N GLY A 109 11.34 -6.54 23.71
CA GLY A 109 10.96 -7.51 24.75
C GLY A 109 11.92 -8.68 24.64
N GLY A 110 12.97 -8.69 25.46
CA GLY A 110 14.09 -9.62 25.33
C GLY A 110 13.75 -11.05 25.76
N ILE A 111 14.29 -12.03 25.03
CA ILE A 111 14.80 -13.28 25.59
C ILE A 111 16.10 -13.57 24.82
N PRO A 112 17.29 -13.58 25.45
CA PRO A 112 18.51 -14.05 24.81
C PRO A 112 18.47 -15.57 24.65
N ARG A 113 19.09 -16.05 23.58
CA ARG A 113 19.45 -17.45 23.38
C ARG A 113 20.44 -17.93 24.43
#